data_AF-A0A378JQH2-F1
#
_entry.id   AF-A0A378JQH2-F1
#
_cell.length_a   1.000
_cell.length_b   1.000
_cell.length_c   1.000
_cell.angle_alpha   90.00
_cell.angle_beta   90.00
_cell.angle_gamma   90.00
#
_symmetry.space_group_name_H-M   'P 1'
#
loop_
_entity.id
_entity.type
_entity.pdbx_description
1 polymer ?
#
loop_
_entity_poly.entity_id
_entity_poly.type
_entity_poly.pdbx_seq_one_letter_code
_entity_poly.pdbx_strand_id
1 'polypeptide(L)'
;MKAIQINIPADIHFSQLTCKRLPTSNLLFNWEPIEALCKANNMDIGFFKETNEENVVDLIWDWYFQCRNDGVIDSTMEEMINEVATEEQRGQAFSFPTATS
;
A
#
# COMPACT_ATOMS: atom_id res chain seq x y z
N MET A 1 -9.58 8.97 -0.52
CA MET A 1 -8.87 8.25 0.57
C MET A 1 -8.44 9.29 1.60
N LYS A 2 -8.66 9.02 2.89
CA LYS A 2 -8.23 9.93 3.96
C LYS A 2 -6.86 9.43 4.41
N ALA A 3 -5.80 10.14 4.05
CA ALA A 3 -4.44 9.76 4.39
C ALA A 3 -4.29 9.62 5.91
N ILE A 4 -3.78 8.48 6.37
CA ILE A 4 -3.44 8.28 7.78
C ILE A 4 -2.13 9.01 8.03
N GLN A 5 -2.14 9.98 8.95
CA GLN A 5 -0.90 10.65 9.35
C GLN A 5 -0.13 9.71 10.29
N ILE A 6 0.85 9.00 9.75
CA ILE A 6 1.76 8.14 10.49
C ILE A 6 3.05 8.90 10.82
N ASN A 7 3.49 8.80 12.07
CA ASN A 7 4.82 9.24 12.46
C ASN A 7 5.78 8.08 12.19
N ILE A 8 6.69 8.25 11.22
CA ILE A 8 7.68 7.24 10.84
C ILE A 8 8.95 7.48 11.69
N PRO A 9 9.30 6.58 12.62
CA PRO A 9 10.54 6.70 13.39
C PRO A 9 11.78 6.65 12.50
N ALA A 10 12.85 7.36 12.87
CA ALA A 10 14.06 7.47 12.06
C ALA A 10 14.81 6.14 11.86
N ASP A 11 14.59 5.17 12.73
CA ASP A 11 15.16 3.82 12.71
C ASP A 11 14.31 2.81 11.93
N ILE A 12 13.13 3.22 11.46
CA ILE A 12 12.23 2.40 10.65
C ILE A 12 12.23 2.91 9.22
N HIS A 13 12.64 2.05 8.28
CA HIS A 13 12.74 2.37 6.87
C HIS A 13 11.79 1.51 6.05
N PHE A 14 11.17 2.09 5.04
CA PHE A 14 10.25 1.38 4.15
C PHE A 14 10.89 0.13 3.52
N SER A 15 12.18 0.19 3.17
CA SER A 15 12.92 -0.94 2.58
C SER A 15 12.98 -2.18 3.49
N GLN A 16 12.77 -2.04 4.80
CA GLN A 16 12.69 -3.16 5.73
C GLN A 16 11.44 -4.02 5.54
N LEU A 17 10.39 -3.48 4.87
CA LEU A 17 9.21 -4.26 4.49
C LEU A 17 9.57 -5.34 3.47
N THR A 18 10.67 -5.21 2.74
CA THR A 18 11.10 -6.19 1.73
C THR A 18 9.97 -6.56 0.76
N CYS A 19 9.22 -5.54 0.33
CA CYS A 19 8.05 -5.68 -0.54
C CYS A 19 8.41 -6.50 -1.78
N LYS A 20 7.57 -7.48 -2.09
CA LYS A 20 7.74 -8.32 -3.27
C LYS A 20 6.40 -8.61 -3.93
N ARG A 21 6.32 -8.33 -5.23
CA ARG A 21 5.19 -8.69 -6.06
C ARG A 21 5.13 -10.20 -6.27
N LEU A 22 3.96 -10.80 -6.05
CA LEU A 22 3.67 -12.17 -6.43
C LEU A 22 2.95 -12.25 -7.78
N PRO A 23 3.08 -13.36 -8.52
CA PRO A 23 2.38 -13.56 -9.78
C PRO A 23 0.84 -13.49 -9.69
N THR A 24 0.28 -13.67 -8.50
CA THR A 24 -1.18 -13.69 -8.25
C THR A 24 -1.74 -12.31 -7.88
N SER A 25 -1.06 -11.22 -8.25
CA SER A 25 -1.39 -9.84 -7.85
C SER A 25 -1.34 -9.58 -6.33
N ASN A 26 -0.73 -10.48 -5.56
CA ASN A 26 -0.53 -10.31 -4.13
C ASN A 26 0.79 -9.61 -3.83
N LEU A 27 0.85 -8.93 -2.68
CA LEU A 27 2.06 -8.31 -2.15
C LEU A 27 2.56 -9.15 -0.97
N LEU A 28 3.81 -9.60 -1.01
CA LEU A 28 4.51 -10.13 0.16
C LEU A 28 5.32 -9.02 0.81
N PHE A 29 5.32 -9.01 2.14
CA PHE A 29 6.09 -8.06 2.94
C PHE A 29 6.43 -8.66 4.32
N ASN A 30 7.40 -8.05 4.99
CA ASN A 30 7.79 -8.34 6.37
C ASN A 30 6.88 -7.57 7.33
N TRP A 31 6.33 -8.26 8.34
CA TRP A 31 5.46 -7.65 9.35
C TRP A 31 6.22 -6.87 10.42
N GLU A 32 7.50 -7.16 10.65
CA GLU A 32 8.28 -6.54 11.73
C GLU A 32 8.31 -4.99 11.67
N PRO A 33 8.48 -4.33 10.50
CA PRO A 33 8.42 -2.87 10.41
C PRO A 33 7.01 -2.31 10.64
N ILE A 34 5.96 -3.05 10.26
CA ILE A 34 4.56 -2.66 10.53
C ILE A 34 4.29 -2.71 12.04
N GLU A 35 4.72 -3.77 12.72
CA GLU A 35 4.60 -3.90 14.17
C GLU A 35 5.33 -2.79 14.92
N ALA A 36 6.56 -2.46 14.48
CA ALA A 36 7.34 -1.38 15.05
C ALA A 36 6.69 -0.01 14.80
N LEU A 37 6.15 0.22 13.61
CA LEU A 37 5.40 1.43 13.27
C LEU A 37 4.12 1.56 14.12
N CYS A 38 3.37 0.48 14.29
CA CYS A 38 2.18 0.43 15.15
C CYS A 38 2.53 0.80 16.60
N LYS A 39 3.59 0.19 17.14
CA LYS A 39 4.08 0.49 18.50
C LYS A 39 4.47 1.95 18.67
N ALA A 40 5.15 2.54 17.69
CA ALA A 40 5.56 3.95 17.73
C ALA A 40 4.38 4.93 17.66
N ASN A 41 3.29 4.54 17.00
CA ASN A 41 2.10 5.38 16.81
C ASN A 41 0.95 5.03 17.78
N ASN A 42 1.19 4.14 18.74
CA ASN A 42 0.17 3.64 19.66
C ASN A 42 -1.07 3.08 18.93
N MET A 43 -0.83 2.42 17.79
CA MET A 43 -1.84 1.73 16.99
C MET A 43 -1.89 0.26 17.40
N ASP A 44 -3.09 -0.32 17.40
CA ASP A 44 -3.27 -1.75 17.64
C ASP A 44 -2.91 -2.55 16.37
N ILE A 45 -1.89 -3.41 16.46
CA ILE A 45 -1.52 -4.32 15.37
C ILE A 45 -2.63 -5.35 15.09
N GLY A 46 -3.44 -5.70 16.09
CA GLY A 46 -4.58 -6.60 15.94
C GLY A 46 -5.58 -6.08 14.90
N PHE A 47 -5.76 -4.75 14.82
CA PHE A 47 -6.56 -4.14 13.76
C PHE A 47 -6.07 -4.52 12.36
N PHE A 48 -4.76 -4.55 12.11
CA PHE A 48 -4.23 -4.88 10.78
C PHE A 48 -4.16 -6.38 10.49
N LYS A 49 -4.05 -7.23 11.52
CA LYS A 49 -3.90 -8.69 11.36
C LYS A 49 -5.22 -9.46 11.41
N GLU A 50 -6.18 -8.97 12.18
CA GLU A 50 -7.41 -9.71 12.51
C GLU A 50 -8.66 -9.17 11.80
N THR A 51 -8.52 -8.03 11.11
CA THR A 51 -9.62 -7.43 10.35
C THR A 51 -9.39 -7.59 8.84
N ASN A 52 -9.86 -6.63 8.03
CA ASN A 52 -9.70 -6.68 6.58
C ASN A 52 -8.22 -6.48 6.19
N GLU A 53 -7.70 -7.36 5.35
CA GLU A 53 -6.36 -7.29 4.78
C GLU A 53 -6.12 -5.97 4.03
N GLU A 54 -7.17 -5.35 3.48
CA GLU A 54 -7.09 -4.02 2.85
C GLU A 54 -6.55 -2.94 3.80
N ASN A 55 -6.76 -3.07 5.12
CA ASN A 55 -6.28 -2.08 6.08
C ASN A 55 -4.75 -2.01 6.15
N VAL A 56 -4.06 -3.15 6.07
CA VAL A 56 -2.59 -3.15 6.05
C VAL A 56 -2.06 -2.74 4.68
N VAL A 57 -2.78 -3.06 3.61
CA VAL A 57 -2.44 -2.62 2.26
C VAL A 57 -2.51 -1.09 2.16
N ASP A 58 -3.58 -0.47 2.66
CA ASP A 58 -3.73 0.98 2.70
C ASP A 58 -2.63 1.65 3.53
N LEU A 59 -2.25 1.06 4.67
CA LEU A 59 -1.13 1.54 5.49
C LEU A 59 0.20 1.51 4.72
N ILE A 60 0.47 0.42 3.99
CA ILE A 60 1.69 0.28 3.18
C ILE A 60 1.70 1.32 2.05
N TRP A 61 0.56 1.56 1.40
CA TRP A 61 0.43 2.60 0.38
C TRP A 61 0.67 4.00 0.93
N ASP A 62 0.00 4.39 2.02
CA ASP A 62 0.16 5.70 2.65
C ASP A 62 1.62 5.92 3.09
N TRP A 63 2.25 4.91 3.69
CA TRP A 63 3.65 4.97 4.07
C TRP A 63 4.57 5.11 2.86
N TYR A 64 4.32 4.35 1.79
CA TYR A 64 5.11 4.46 0.57
C TYR A 64 5.02 5.85 -0.04
N PHE A 65 3.81 6.42 -0.17
CA PHE A 65 3.65 7.75 -0.76
C PHE A 65 4.34 8.85 0.04
N GLN A 66 4.35 8.75 1.38
CA GLN A 66 5.11 9.67 2.21
C GLN A 66 6.62 9.55 1.94
N CYS A 67 7.16 8.33 1.94
CA CYS A 67 8.57 8.07 1.64
C CYS A 67 8.97 8.52 0.22
N ARG A 68 8.08 8.30 -0.76
CA ARG A 68 8.26 8.69 -2.15
C ARG A 68 8.38 10.20 -2.32
N ASN A 69 7.58 10.97 -1.58
CA ASN A 69 7.67 12.43 -1.55
C ASN A 69 9.02 12.91 -0.97
N ASP A 70 9.61 12.13 -0.07
CA ASP A 70 10.94 12.38 0.50
C ASP A 70 12.09 11.80 -0.36
N GLY A 71 11.78 11.25 -1.54
CA GLY A 71 12.75 10.77 -2.54
C GLY A 71 13.13 9.29 -2.42
N VAL A 72 12.48 8.51 -1.57
CA VAL A 72 12.70 7.07 -1.45
C VAL A 72 11.84 6.32 -2.48
N ILE A 73 12.48 5.58 -3.37
CA ILE A 73 11.80 4.82 -4.44
C ILE A 73 11.94 3.32 -4.17
N ASP A 74 10.81 2.61 -4.26
CA ASP A 74 10.75 1.16 -4.21
C ASP A 74 10.22 0.62 -5.54
N SER A 75 11.00 -0.24 -6.20
CA SER A 75 10.65 -0.74 -7.54
C SER A 75 9.35 -1.54 -7.56
N THR A 76 9.09 -2.34 -6.51
CA THR A 76 7.87 -3.15 -6.43
C THR A 76 6.64 -2.27 -6.25
N MET A 77 6.74 -1.22 -5.43
CA MET A 77 5.64 -0.27 -5.27
C MET A 77 5.40 0.54 -6.54
N GLU A 78 6.44 0.99 -7.24
CA GLU A 78 6.28 1.68 -8.54
C GLU A 78 5.66 0.77 -9.62
N GLU A 79 6.04 -0.51 -9.67
CA GLU A 79 5.40 -1.50 -10.55
C GLU A 79 3.90 -1.60 -10.26
N MET A 80 3.51 -1.70 -8.98
CA MET A 80 2.11 -1.75 -8.59
C MET A 80 1.33 -0.46 -8.93
N ILE A 81 1.95 0.72 -8.79
CA ILE A 81 1.33 1.99 -9.21
C ILE A 81 1.04 1.98 -10.72
N ASN A 82 2.02 1.52 -11.51
CA ASN A 82 1.87 1.46 -12.97
C ASN A 82 0.80 0.44 -13.38
N GLU A 83 0.69 -0.69 -12.67
CA GLU A 83 -0.37 -1.68 -12.89
C GLU A 83 -1.76 -1.08 -12.64
N VAL A 84 -1.97 -0.46 -11.46
CA VAL A 84 -3.25 0.18 -11.12
C VAL A 84 -3.62 1.27 -12.12
N ALA A 85 -2.67 2.14 -12.49
CA ALA A 85 -2.90 3.19 -13.48
C ALA A 85 -3.28 2.61 -14.86
N THR A 86 -2.68 1.48 -15.26
CA THR A 86 -3.00 0.79 -16.51
C THR A 86 -4.38 0.13 -16.45
N GLU A 87 -4.77 -0.44 -15.31
CA GLU A 87 -6.10 -1.03 -15.10
C GLU A 87 -7.21 0.04 -15.09
N GLU A 88 -6.99 1.19 -14.45
CA GLU A 88 -7.94 2.30 -14.48
C GLU A 88 -8.16 2.83 -15.89
N GLN A 89 -7.09 2.98 -16.68
CA GLN A 89 -7.18 3.38 -18.09
C GLN A 89 -7.97 2.36 -18.93
N ARG A 90 -7.81 1.05 -18.65
CA ARG A 90 -8.58 -0.01 -19.32
C ARG A 90 -10.04 -0.04 -18.86
N GLY A 91 -10.32 0.14 -17.57
CA GLY A 91 -11.67 0.17 -17.01
C GLY A 91 -12.50 1.34 -17.53
N GLN A 92 -11.87 2.52 -17.69
CA GLN A 92 -12.51 3.68 -18.32
C GLN A 92 -12.79 3.47 -19.82
N ALA A 93 -11.99 2.65 -20.51
CA ALA A 93 -12.18 2.36 -21.94
C ALA A 93 -13.36 1.41 -22.25
N PHE A 94 -13.91 0.70 -21.26
CA PHE A 94 -15.00 -0.28 -21.44
C PHE A 94 -16.38 0.16 -20.92
N SER A 95 -16.58 1.46 -20.63
CA SER A 95 -17.92 1.99 -20.37
C SER A 95 -18.75 2.04 -21.66
N PHE A 96 -19.35 0.91 -22.05
CA PHE A 96 -20.43 0.88 -23.03
C PHE A 96 -21.68 1.53 -22.41
N PRO A 97 -22.41 2.41 -23.13
CA PRO A 97 -23.73 2.81 -22.69
C PRO A 97 -24.61 1.56 -22.59
N THR A 98 -25.21 1.32 -21.43
CA THR A 98 -26.21 0.27 -21.26
C THR A 98 -27.33 0.54 -22.26
N ALA A 99 -27.42 -0.30 -23.30
CA ALA A 99 -28.55 -0.26 -24.21
C ALA A 99 -29.81 -0.65 -23.42
N THR A 100 -30.69 0.34 -23.23
CA THR A 100 -32.06 0.13 -22.78
C THR A 100 -32.75 -0.79 -23.79
N SER A 101 -33.30 -1.90 -23.32
CA SER A 101 -34.38 -2.60 -24.01
C SER A 101 -35.34 -3.24 -23.03
#